data_AF-A0A6J1LRP0-F1
#
_entry.id   AF-A0A6J1LRP0-F1
#
_cell.length_a   1.000
_cell.length_b   1.000
_cell.length_c   1.000
_cell.angle_alpha   90.00
_cell.angle_beta   90.00
_cell.angle_gamma   90.00
#
_symmetry.space_group_name_H-M   'P 1'
#
loop_
_entity.id
_entity.type
_entity.pdbx_description
1 polymer ?
#
loop_
_entity_poly.entity_id
_entity_poly.type
_entity_poly.pdbx_seq_one_letter_code
_entity_poly.pdbx_strand_id
1 'polypeptide(L)'
;MSKVLILLTFFCLCLMQIHVQANENKRICQRLTEKCLSHQPRRGPDDDVTNIFNANCRRIRRQWKNITRCDLDRATCELTLVKCRSVTCDNVRKVLTS
;
A
#
# COMPACT_ATOMS: atom_id res chain seq x y z
N MET A 1 4.94 32.22 -29.27
CA MET A 1 5.95 32.17 -28.19
C MET A 1 5.30 32.09 -26.79
N SER A 2 4.61 33.15 -26.30
CA SER A 2 4.06 33.17 -24.92
C SER A 2 3.03 32.06 -24.61
N LYS A 3 2.10 31.75 -25.54
CA LYS A 3 1.06 30.72 -25.35
C LYS A 3 1.63 29.31 -25.16
N VAL A 4 2.73 28.98 -25.84
CA VAL A 4 3.40 27.67 -25.74
C VAL A 4 4.15 27.56 -24.42
N LEU A 5 4.78 28.65 -23.96
CA LEU A 5 5.44 28.70 -22.67
C LEU A 5 4.45 28.49 -21.51
N ILE A 6 3.27 29.12 -21.59
CA ILE A 6 2.20 28.95 -20.59
C ILE A 6 1.70 27.50 -20.57
N LEU A 7 1.49 26.87 -21.72
CA LEU A 7 1.10 25.46 -21.78
C LEU A 7 2.15 24.55 -21.15
N LEU A 8 3.43 24.80 -21.42
CA LEU A 8 4.53 24.05 -20.82
C LEU A 8 4.62 24.25 -19.29
N THR A 9 4.41 25.46 -18.78
CA THR A 9 4.43 25.70 -17.33
C THR A 9 3.28 25.00 -16.63
N PHE A 10 2.06 25.07 -17.17
CA PHE A 10 0.91 24.32 -16.63
C PHE A 10 1.16 22.81 -16.66
N PHE A 11 1.70 22.29 -17.77
CA PHE A 11 2.03 20.87 -17.88
C PHE A 11 3.06 20.43 -16.82
N CYS A 12 4.14 21.20 -16.64
CA CYS A 12 5.13 20.94 -15.60
C CYS A 12 4.53 21.00 -14.19
N LEU A 13 3.66 21.97 -13.89
CA LEU A 13 3.00 22.06 -12.59
C LEU A 13 2.10 20.86 -12.31
N CYS A 14 1.30 20.43 -13.29
CA CYS A 14 0.47 19.22 -13.16
C CYS A 14 1.32 17.97 -12.91
N LEU A 15 2.43 17.80 -13.65
CA LEU A 15 3.34 16.68 -13.41
C LEU A 15 3.91 16.72 -12.00
N MET A 16 4.38 17.88 -11.52
CA MET A 16 4.92 18.01 -10.17
C MET A 16 3.89 17.66 -9.09
N GLN A 17 2.63 18.05 -9.25
CA GLN A 17 1.55 17.69 -8.32
C GLN A 17 1.33 16.17 -8.22
N ILE A 18 1.35 15.46 -9.36
CA ILE A 18 1.19 14.00 -9.40
C ILE A 18 2.33 13.30 -8.64
N HIS A 19 3.57 13.76 -8.83
CA HIS A 19 4.74 13.16 -8.16
C HIS A 19 4.76 13.44 -6.66
N VAL A 20 4.38 14.65 -6.24
CA VAL A 20 4.31 15.03 -4.81
C VAL A 20 3.27 14.18 -4.08
N GLN A 21 2.08 14.02 -4.66
CA GLN A 21 1.00 13.23 -4.06
C GLN A 21 1.37 11.75 -3.93
N ALA A 22 2.01 11.15 -4.95
CA ALA A 22 2.47 9.76 -4.88
C ALA A 22 3.50 9.54 -3.76
N ASN A 23 4.42 10.48 -3.57
CA ASN A 23 5.41 10.43 -2.50
C ASN A 23 4.78 10.60 -1.11
N GLU A 24 3.79 11.47 -0.98
CA GLU A 24 3.08 11.67 0.28
C GLU A 24 2.31 10.40 0.70
N ASN A 25 1.57 9.78 -0.23
CA ASN A 25 0.85 8.54 0.02
C ASN A 25 1.78 7.41 0.49
N LYS A 26 2.96 7.30 -0.11
CA LYS A 26 3.99 6.33 0.33
C LYS A 26 4.44 6.61 1.78
N ARG A 27 4.70 7.88 2.13
CA ARG A 27 5.07 8.28 3.49
C ARG A 27 3.95 8.04 4.51
N ILE A 28 2.69 8.18 4.11
CA ILE A 28 1.54 7.84 4.96
C ILE A 28 1.54 6.34 5.26
N CYS A 29 1.68 5.48 4.24
CA CYS A 29 1.72 4.04 4.44
C CYS A 29 2.90 3.57 5.29
N GLN A 30 4.08 4.19 5.12
CA GLN A 30 5.25 3.92 5.97
C GLN A 30 4.98 4.24 7.44
N ARG A 31 4.47 5.45 7.75
CA ARG A 31 4.13 5.84 9.13
C ARG A 31 3.06 4.95 9.76
N LEU A 32 2.05 4.55 8.99
CA LEU A 32 1.03 3.60 9.45
C LEU A 32 1.65 2.24 9.80
N THR A 33 2.54 1.74 8.95
CA THR A 33 3.24 0.47 9.17
C THR A 33 4.12 0.53 10.42
N GLU A 34 4.94 1.57 10.55
CA GLU A 34 5.81 1.78 11.72
C GLU A 34 5.00 1.85 13.02
N LYS A 35 3.88 2.58 13.00
CA LYS A 35 2.95 2.64 14.12
C LYS A 35 2.32 1.29 14.41
N CYS A 36 1.98 0.49 13.40
CA CYS A 36 1.46 -0.85 13.63
C CYS A 36 2.51 -1.74 14.32
N LEU A 37 3.73 -1.75 13.78
CA LEU A 37 4.85 -2.54 14.28
C LEU A 37 5.22 -2.16 15.72
N SER A 38 5.14 -0.88 16.10
CA SER A 38 5.42 -0.47 17.48
C SER A 38 4.43 -1.02 18.51
N HIS A 39 3.21 -1.36 18.11
CA HIS A 39 2.19 -1.96 18.97
C HIS A 39 2.15 -3.50 18.88
N GLN A 40 2.83 -4.09 17.89
CA GLN A 40 2.82 -5.52 17.63
C GLN A 40 3.33 -6.36 18.82
N PRO A 41 4.39 -5.98 19.56
CA PRO A 41 4.83 -6.75 20.73
C PRO A 41 3.75 -6.91 21.81
N ARG A 42 2.85 -5.93 21.94
CA ARG A 42 1.77 -5.95 22.93
C ARG A 42 0.49 -6.59 22.40
N ARG A 43 0.16 -6.38 21.12
CA ARG A 43 -1.10 -6.83 20.51
C ARG A 43 -1.01 -8.17 19.80
N GLY A 44 0.20 -8.69 19.61
CA GLY A 44 0.46 -9.87 18.81
C GLY A 44 0.58 -9.55 17.31
N PRO A 45 1.09 -10.53 16.53
CA PRO A 45 1.31 -10.38 15.10
C PRO A 45 0.02 -10.48 14.27
N ASP A 46 -1.01 -11.15 14.76
CA ASP A 46 -2.21 -11.52 14.00
C ASP A 46 -3.48 -11.04 14.70
N ASP A 47 -4.58 -10.92 13.94
CA ASP A 47 -5.94 -10.67 14.42
C ASP A 47 -6.96 -11.46 13.59
N ASP A 48 -8.25 -11.37 13.95
CA ASP A 48 -9.31 -12.12 13.27
C ASP A 48 -9.38 -11.82 11.77
N VAL A 49 -9.20 -10.54 11.39
CA VAL A 49 -9.21 -10.11 10.00
C VAL A 49 -8.08 -10.77 9.22
N THR A 50 -6.87 -10.73 9.76
CA THR A 50 -5.68 -11.32 9.15
C THR A 50 -5.76 -12.84 9.09
N ASN A 51 -6.32 -13.47 10.12
CA ASN A 51 -6.54 -14.91 10.18
C ASN A 51 -7.52 -15.38 9.11
N ILE A 52 -8.64 -14.67 8.94
CA ILE A 52 -9.63 -14.93 7.90
C ILE A 52 -9.02 -14.71 6.51
N PHE A 53 -8.27 -13.62 6.33
CA PHE A 53 -7.61 -13.32 5.05
C PHE A 53 -6.61 -14.42 4.68
N ASN A 54 -5.74 -14.82 5.61
CA ASN A 54 -4.79 -15.92 5.42
C ASN A 54 -5.52 -17.24 5.11
N ALA A 55 -6.61 -17.55 5.81
CA ALA A 55 -7.41 -18.74 5.56
C ALA A 55 -8.01 -18.74 4.13
N ASN A 56 -8.57 -17.62 3.70
CA ASN A 56 -9.09 -17.46 2.34
C ASN A 56 -7.97 -17.63 1.30
N CYS A 57 -6.84 -16.96 1.49
CA CYS A 57 -5.75 -17.01 0.53
C CYS A 57 -5.06 -18.39 0.48
N ARG A 58 -5.03 -19.16 1.58
CA ARG A 58 -4.60 -20.56 1.57
C ARG A 58 -5.50 -21.46 0.71
N ARG A 59 -6.82 -21.22 0.73
CA ARG A 59 -7.78 -21.97 -0.13
C ARG A 59 -7.54 -21.71 -1.61
N ILE A 60 -7.23 -20.46 -1.97
CA ILE A 60 -7.00 -20.05 -3.36
C ILE A 60 -5.59 -20.43 -3.82
N ARG A 61 -4.58 -20.28 -2.94
CA ARG A 61 -3.17 -20.56 -3.23
C ARG A 61 -2.59 -21.49 -2.17
N ARG A 62 -2.40 -22.76 -2.51
CA ARG A 62 -1.83 -23.78 -1.60
C ARG A 62 -0.49 -23.38 -0.96
N GLN A 63 0.34 -22.64 -1.69
CA GLN A 63 1.62 -22.10 -1.23
C GLN A 63 1.51 -20.69 -0.58
N TRP A 64 0.39 -20.39 0.08
CA TRP A 64 0.24 -19.12 0.79
C TRP A 64 1.04 -19.11 2.08
N LYS A 65 2.03 -18.21 2.17
CA LYS A 65 2.73 -17.88 3.41
C LYS A 65 1.87 -16.90 4.20
N ASN A 66 1.59 -17.22 5.46
CA ASN A 66 0.83 -16.33 6.33
C ASN A 66 1.53 -14.98 6.45
N ILE A 67 0.73 -13.93 6.38
CA ILE A 67 1.15 -12.56 6.60
C ILE A 67 0.64 -12.10 7.97
N THR A 68 1.33 -11.15 8.58
CA THR A 68 0.92 -10.53 9.84
C THR A 68 -0.14 -9.45 9.61
N ARG A 69 -0.76 -8.99 10.70
CA ARG A 69 -1.68 -7.84 10.68
C ARG A 69 -1.02 -6.59 10.11
N CYS A 70 0.22 -6.31 10.51
CA CYS A 70 0.94 -5.15 10.01
C CYS A 70 1.32 -5.30 8.53
N ASP A 71 1.57 -6.52 8.05
CA ASP A 71 1.76 -6.78 6.61
C ASP A 71 0.47 -6.52 5.82
N LEU A 72 -0.68 -6.97 6.33
CA LEU A 72 -1.97 -6.77 5.68
C LEU A 72 -2.37 -5.28 5.69
N ASP A 73 -2.16 -4.56 6.79
CA ASP A 73 -2.38 -3.11 6.89
C ASP A 73 -1.49 -2.35 5.90
N ARG A 74 -0.20 -2.68 5.84
CA ARG A 74 0.75 -2.09 4.89
C ARG A 74 0.30 -2.32 3.45
N ALA A 75 0.01 -3.57 3.10
CA ALA A 75 -0.39 -3.93 1.75
C ALA A 75 -1.71 -3.25 1.35
N THR A 76 -2.66 -3.17 2.26
CA THR A 76 -3.94 -2.47 2.04
C THR A 76 -3.71 -0.98 1.77
N CYS A 77 -2.85 -0.32 2.54
CA CYS A 77 -2.53 1.08 2.33
C CYS A 77 -1.84 1.31 0.97
N GLU A 78 -0.82 0.52 0.65
CA GLU A 78 -0.10 0.68 -0.62
C GLU A 78 -1.01 0.38 -1.82
N LEU A 79 -1.89 -0.62 -1.72
CA LEU A 79 -2.82 -0.94 -2.81
C LEU A 79 -3.88 0.13 -3.01
N THR A 80 -4.40 0.73 -1.93
CA THR A 80 -5.48 1.72 -2.02
C THR A 80 -4.96 3.13 -2.33
N LEU A 81 -3.91 3.59 -1.64
CA LEU A 81 -3.42 4.96 -1.76
C LEU A 81 -2.31 5.15 -2.80
N VAL A 82 -1.48 4.12 -3.06
CA VAL A 82 -0.31 4.27 -3.95
C VAL A 82 -0.58 3.64 -5.32
N LYS A 83 -1.14 2.43 -5.36
CA LYS A 83 -1.27 1.65 -6.60
C LYS A 83 -2.69 1.65 -7.20
N CYS A 84 -3.70 2.11 -6.45
CA CYS A 84 -5.13 2.09 -6.83
C CYS A 84 -5.59 0.71 -7.35
N ARG A 85 -5.28 -0.35 -6.60
CA ARG A 85 -5.62 -1.75 -6.92
C ARG A 85 -6.44 -2.38 -5.79
N SER A 86 -7.19 -3.42 -6.13
CA SER A 86 -7.97 -4.20 -5.17
C SER A 86 -7.09 -5.03 -4.23
N VAL A 87 -7.55 -5.21 -2.99
CA VAL A 87 -6.89 -6.03 -1.96
C VAL A 87 -7.21 -7.51 -2.20
N THR A 88 -6.49 -8.11 -3.14
CA THR A 88 -6.57 -9.56 -3.42
C THR A 88 -5.32 -10.27 -2.91
N CYS A 89 -5.39 -11.59 -2.71
CA CYS A 89 -4.23 -12.40 -2.32
C CYS A 89 -3.00 -12.13 -3.21
N ASP A 90 -3.23 -12.03 -4.53
CA ASP A 90 -2.19 -11.81 -5.53
C ASP A 90 -1.54 -10.44 -5.40
N ASN A 91 -2.37 -9.40 -5.25
CA ASN A 91 -1.89 -8.02 -5.13
C ASN A 91 -1.17 -7.80 -3.80
N VAL A 92 -1.70 -8.34 -2.70
CA VAL A 92 -1.06 -8.28 -1.38
C VAL A 92 0.31 -8.95 -1.43
N ARG A 93 0.39 -10.16 -2.01
CA ARG A 93 1.68 -10.85 -2.18
C ARG A 93 2.67 -10.02 -2.99
N LYS A 94 2.24 -9.47 -4.12
CA LYS A 94 3.10 -8.62 -4.99
C LYS A 94 3.64 -7.39 -4.26
N VAL A 95 2.87 -6.80 -3.35
CA VAL A 95 3.31 -5.66 -2.55
C VAL A 95 4.33 -6.07 -1.50
N LEU A 96 4.10 -7.18 -0.81
CA LEU A 96 4.98 -7.62 0.28
C LEU A 96 6.30 -8.23 -0.21
N THR A 97 6.39 -8.62 -1.49
CA THR A 97 7.62 -9.13 -2.11
C THR A 97 8.34 -8.11 -3.00
N SER A 98 7.80 -6.89 -3.15
CA SER A 98 8.45 -5.81 -3.92
C SER A 98 9.33 -4.94 -3.02
#